data_AF-A0A8C4NS51-F1
#
_entry.id   AF-A0A8C4NS51-F1
#
_cell.length_a   1.000
_cell.length_b   1.000
_cell.length_c   1.000
_cell.angle_alpha   90.00
_cell.angle_beta   90.00
_cell.angle_gamma   90.00
#
_symmetry.space_group_name_H-M   'P 1'
#
loop_
_entity.id
_entity.type
_entity.pdbx_description
1 polymer ?
#
loop_
_entity_poly.entity_id
_entity_poly.type
_entity_poly.pdbx_seq_one_letter_code
_entity_poly.pdbx_strand_id
1 'polypeptide(L)'
;MSKYDSVTFWVKLVNRTKASCITVMINDEVKHCDGFQKGKYEMTSNISTVFLRIKHVDLSDSGLYLCGFYQSGRPNFNVIHLHVKGSDELHDDMDSKCKKESDGIAKLVIVVLGSLTVVLVMVIIGLVVKN
;
A
#
# COMPACT_ATOMS: atom_id res chain seq x y z
N MET A 1 20.78 27.83 23.23
CA MET A 1 19.86 26.78 22.74
C MET A 1 18.65 26.72 23.64
N SER A 2 17.42 26.75 23.10
CA SER A 2 16.19 26.72 23.90
C SER A 2 16.05 25.39 24.64
N LYS A 3 15.61 25.47 25.90
CA LYS A 3 15.39 24.40 26.88
C LYS A 3 14.19 23.49 26.54
N TYR A 4 14.13 23.00 25.32
CA TYR A 4 13.17 21.97 24.92
C TYR A 4 13.98 20.76 24.45
N ASP A 5 13.72 19.60 25.04
CA ASP A 5 14.26 18.34 24.56
C ASP A 5 13.92 18.23 23.06
N SER A 6 14.94 18.14 22.21
CA SER A 6 14.74 18.03 20.77
C SER A 6 14.22 16.64 20.45
N VAL A 7 12.90 16.49 20.41
CA VAL A 7 12.27 15.22 20.09
C VAL A 7 12.24 15.05 18.58
N THR A 8 12.92 14.02 18.08
CA THR A 8 12.84 13.57 16.68
C THR A 8 12.02 12.30 16.62
N PHE A 9 11.26 12.07 15.56
CA PHE A 9 10.34 10.94 15.47
C PHE A 9 10.24 10.34 14.08
N TRP A 10 9.86 9.07 14.06
CA TRP A 10 9.33 8.37 12.90
C TRP A 10 7.98 7.77 13.24
N VAL A 11 6.99 8.04 12.39
CA VAL A 11 5.64 7.51 12.49
C VAL A 11 5.25 6.86 11.16
N LYS A 12 4.41 5.83 11.21
CA LYS A 12 3.75 5.24 10.03
C LYS A 12 2.27 5.51 10.11
N LEU A 13 1.67 5.90 9.00
CA LEU A 13 0.22 6.01 8.89
C LEU A 13 -0.36 4.61 8.65
N VAL A 14 -1.01 4.07 9.67
CA VAL A 14 -1.68 2.76 9.64
C VAL A 14 -3.15 2.97 9.29
N ASN A 15 -3.70 2.10 8.44
CA ASN A 15 -5.09 2.16 7.97
C ASN A 15 -5.49 3.54 7.40
N ARG A 16 -4.52 4.29 6.86
CA ARG A 16 -4.67 5.65 6.31
C ARG A 16 -5.26 6.70 7.27
N THR A 17 -5.44 6.38 8.55
CA THR A 17 -6.20 7.20 9.50
C THR A 17 -5.51 7.35 10.84
N LYS A 18 -4.60 6.44 11.21
CA LYS A 18 -3.90 6.46 12.50
C LYS A 18 -2.41 6.66 12.31
N ALA A 19 -1.88 7.77 12.84
CA ALA A 19 -0.44 7.95 12.98
C ALA A 19 0.07 7.05 14.12
N SER A 20 0.82 6.01 13.77
CA SER A 20 1.38 5.05 14.72
C SER A 20 2.88 5.32 14.87
N CYS A 21 3.33 5.61 16.09
CA CYS A 21 4.75 5.82 16.36
C CYS A 21 5.55 4.55 16.12
N ILE A 22 6.65 4.65 15.37
CA ILE A 22 7.66 3.58 15.25
C ILE A 22 8.72 3.76 16.33
N THR A 23 9.32 4.95 16.36
CA THR A 23 10.47 5.27 17.19
C THR A 23 10.59 6.78 17.39
N VAL A 24 11.09 7.17 18.55
CA VAL A 24 11.40 8.55 18.90
C VAL A 24 12.84 8.63 19.39
N MET A 25 13.47 9.77 19.19
CA MET A 25 14.78 10.09 19.75
C MET A 25 14.60 11.31 20.64
N ILE A 26 14.96 11.16 21.91
CA ILE A 26 14.86 12.19 22.94
C ILE A 26 16.24 12.33 23.55
N ASN A 27 16.84 13.52 23.42
CA ASN A 27 18.19 13.80 23.96
C ASN A 27 19.21 12.73 23.53
N ASP A 28 19.24 12.44 22.22
CA ASP A 28 20.09 11.43 21.56
C ASP A 28 19.84 9.96 21.96
N GLU A 29 18.85 9.69 22.83
CA GLU A 29 18.42 8.35 23.21
C GLU A 29 17.26 7.89 22.31
N VAL A 30 17.44 6.77 21.59
CA VAL A 30 16.40 6.17 20.73
C VAL A 30 15.50 5.26 21.56
N LYS A 31 14.19 5.51 21.47
CA LYS A 31 13.14 4.71 22.13
C LYS A 31 12.15 4.20 21.10
N HIS A 32 11.94 2.88 21.11
CA HIS A 32 10.93 2.23 20.27
C HIS A 32 9.55 2.34 20.91
N CYS A 33 8.56 2.65 20.09
CA CYS A 33 7.17 2.72 20.51
C CYS A 33 6.50 1.34 20.54
N ASP A 34 5.50 1.18 21.41
CA ASP A 34 4.77 -0.08 21.57
C ASP A 34 3.93 -0.42 20.33
N GLY A 35 3.79 -1.71 20.04
CA GLY A 35 2.95 -2.21 18.94
C GLY A 35 3.66 -2.41 17.59
N PHE A 36 4.94 -2.06 17.47
CA PHE A 36 5.78 -2.46 16.34
C PHE A 36 6.75 -3.58 16.73
N GLN A 37 7.13 -4.42 15.76
CA GLN A 37 8.07 -5.52 15.98
C GLN A 37 9.41 -4.98 16.48
N LYS A 38 9.75 -5.29 17.74
CA LYS A 38 11.03 -4.94 18.34
C LYS A 38 12.17 -5.43 17.43
N GLY A 39 13.10 -4.52 17.12
CA GLY A 39 14.27 -4.83 16.30
C GLY A 39 14.06 -4.78 14.77
N LYS A 40 12.83 -4.65 14.25
CA LYS A 40 12.58 -4.47 12.80
C LYS A 40 13.07 -3.13 12.28
N TYR A 41 12.90 -2.09 13.08
CA TYR A 41 13.25 -0.72 12.75
C TYR A 41 14.49 -0.28 13.54
N GLU A 42 15.37 0.47 12.89
CA GLU A 42 16.55 1.08 13.48
C GLU A 42 16.58 2.55 13.07
N MET A 43 16.65 3.45 14.05
CA MET A 43 16.70 4.89 13.82
C MET A 43 18.11 5.40 14.04
N THR A 44 18.59 6.23 13.11
CA THR A 44 19.86 6.95 13.25
C THR A 44 19.67 8.40 12.83
N SER A 45 20.60 9.28 13.19
CA SER A 45 20.56 10.69 12.83
C SER A 45 21.95 11.21 12.48
N ASN A 46 22.00 12.28 11.70
CA ASN A 46 23.14 13.18 11.60
C ASN A 46 22.67 14.62 11.88
N ILE A 47 23.55 15.60 11.68
CA ILE A 47 23.27 17.01 12.00
C ILE A 47 21.96 17.54 11.37
N SER A 48 21.60 17.08 10.17
CA SER A 48 20.47 17.63 9.40
C SER A 48 19.35 16.63 9.10
N THR A 49 19.62 15.33 9.25
CA THR A 49 18.80 14.28 8.68
C THR A 49 18.61 13.17 9.68
N VAL A 50 17.37 12.69 9.75
CA VAL A 50 17.00 11.49 10.49
C VAL A 50 16.75 10.36 9.51
N PHE A 51 17.25 9.16 9.83
CA PHE A 51 17.14 7.97 9.01
C PHE A 51 16.33 6.91 9.74
N LEU A 52 15.58 6.12 8.98
CA LEU A 52 14.91 4.91 9.44
C LEU A 52 15.32 3.74 8.55
N ARG A 53 16.00 2.77 9.15
CA ARG A 53 16.35 1.52 8.50
C ARG A 53 15.33 0.46 8.87
N ILE A 54 14.74 -0.17 7.85
CA ILE A 54 13.87 -1.34 7.98
C ILE A 54 14.72 -2.56 7.65
N LYS A 55 14.98 -3.45 8.63
CA LYS A 55 15.96 -4.53 8.45
C LYS A 55 15.49 -5.60 7.48
N HIS A 56 14.24 -6.03 7.61
CA HIS A 56 13.59 -6.98 6.70
C HIS A 56 12.33 -6.32 6.17
N VAL A 57 12.36 -5.99 4.87
CA VAL A 57 11.27 -5.30 4.18
C VAL A 57 10.30 -6.33 3.62
N ASP A 58 9.02 -6.17 3.91
CA ASP A 58 7.94 -6.98 3.37
C ASP A 58 6.83 -6.10 2.76
N LEU A 59 5.86 -6.71 2.07
CA LEU A 59 4.76 -5.98 1.43
C LEU A 59 3.97 -5.08 2.41
N SER A 60 3.85 -5.48 3.67
CA SER A 60 3.16 -4.71 4.72
C SER A 60 3.91 -3.45 5.11
N ASP A 61 5.20 -3.32 4.77
CA ASP A 61 5.97 -2.09 4.98
C ASP A 61 5.58 -0.96 4.03
N SER A 62 4.89 -1.25 2.93
CA SER A 62 4.34 -0.21 2.07
C SER A 62 3.42 0.73 2.85
N GLY A 63 3.47 2.03 2.54
CA GLY A 63 2.62 3.04 3.15
C GLY A 63 3.27 4.40 3.30
N LEU A 64 2.55 5.30 3.97
CA LEU A 64 3.03 6.64 4.28
C LEU A 64 3.76 6.65 5.61
N TYR A 65 4.97 7.20 5.60
CA TYR A 65 5.81 7.44 6.75
C TYR A 65 5.96 8.94 6.93
N LEU A 66 6.03 9.39 8.18
CA LEU A 66 6.37 10.76 8.49
C LEU A 66 7.58 10.77 9.42
N CYS A 67 8.55 11.61 9.11
CA CYS A 67 9.70 11.87 9.96
C CYS A 67 9.80 13.35 10.26
N GLY A 68 10.31 13.69 11.43
CA GLY A 68 10.34 15.09 11.83
C GLY A 68 10.90 15.31 13.22
N PHE A 69 10.88 16.56 13.64
CA PHE A 69 11.31 16.98 14.96
C PHE A 69 10.41 18.08 15.51
N TYR A 70 10.37 18.17 16.84
CA TYR A 70 9.73 19.26 17.55
C TYR A 70 10.74 20.38 17.79
N GLN A 71 10.44 21.57 17.28
CA GLN A 71 11.22 22.77 17.55
C GLN A 71 10.29 23.87 18.05
N SER A 72 10.58 24.42 19.24
CA SER A 72 9.80 25.51 19.84
C SER A 72 8.29 25.21 19.91
N GLY A 73 7.93 23.97 20.23
CA GLY A 73 6.53 23.53 20.33
C GLY A 73 5.81 23.31 19.00
N ARG A 74 6.51 23.39 17.85
CA ARG A 74 5.94 23.14 16.52
C ARG A 74 6.55 21.88 15.91
N PRO A 75 5.74 20.95 15.37
CA PRO A 75 6.24 19.81 14.63
C PRO A 75 6.65 20.25 13.23
N ASN A 76 7.91 20.00 12.86
CA ASN A 76 8.37 20.08 11.48
C ASN A 76 8.54 18.64 10.98
N PHE A 77 7.91 18.30 9.85
CA PHE A 77 7.94 16.93 9.35
C PHE A 77 7.91 16.86 7.83
N ASN A 78 8.44 15.76 7.31
CA ASN A 78 8.34 15.33 5.92
C ASN A 78 7.47 14.08 5.81
N VAL A 79 6.83 13.93 4.65
CA VAL A 79 6.02 12.75 4.33
C VAL A 79 6.73 11.94 3.24
N ILE A 80 6.85 10.64 3.45
CA ILE A 80 7.53 9.70 2.56
C ILE A 80 6.57 8.58 2.21
N HIS A 81 6.38 8.31 0.93
CA HIS A 81 5.61 7.16 0.47
C HIS A 81 6.55 6.01 0.12
N LEU A 82 6.54 4.96 0.93
CA LEU A 82 7.29 3.73 0.67
C LEU A 82 6.38 2.76 -0.10
N HIS A 83 6.83 2.31 -1.26
CA HIS A 83 6.17 1.27 -2.04
C HIS A 83 7.12 0.08 -2.21
N VAL A 84 6.73 -1.05 -1.62
CA VAL A 84 7.46 -2.32 -1.74
C VAL A 84 6.83 -3.12 -2.86
N LYS A 85 7.61 -3.48 -3.88
CA LYS A 85 7.17 -4.37 -4.95
C LYS A 85 7.30 -5.82 -4.48
N GLY A 86 6.27 -6.61 -4.71
CA GLY A 86 6.40 -8.06 -4.63
C GLY A 86 7.26 -8.55 -5.79
N SER A 87 8.08 -9.56 -5.56
CA SER A 87 8.51 -10.42 -6.65
C SER A 87 7.27 -11.19 -7.09
N ASP A 88 6.80 -10.93 -8.30
CA ASP A 88 5.96 -11.89 -9.00
C ASP A 88 6.87 -13.09 -9.31
N GLU A 89 7.12 -13.93 -8.31
CA GLU A 89 7.48 -15.30 -8.61
C GLU A 89 6.27 -15.84 -9.36
N LEU A 90 6.37 -15.93 -10.69
CA LEU A 90 5.51 -16.80 -11.48
C LEU A 90 5.71 -18.21 -10.91
N HIS A 91 4.92 -18.54 -9.89
CA HIS A 91 4.46 -19.90 -9.74
C HIS A 91 3.47 -20.05 -10.90
N ASP A 92 3.87 -20.81 -11.90
CA ASP A 92 2.99 -21.39 -12.91
C ASP A 92 2.00 -22.32 -12.18
N ASP A 93 1.13 -21.74 -11.36
CA ASP A 93 -0.04 -22.39 -10.81
C ASP A 93 -1.20 -21.48 -11.11
N MET A 94 -1.84 -21.89 -12.21
CA MET A 94 -3.22 -21.63 -12.57
C MET A 94 -4.07 -21.19 -11.37
N ASP A 95 -4.82 -20.11 -11.61
CA ASP A 95 -5.88 -19.61 -10.73
C ASP A 95 -5.45 -18.97 -9.41
N SER A 96 -5.42 -17.63 -9.39
CA SER A 96 -6.41 -16.85 -8.64
C SER A 96 -5.96 -15.40 -8.41
N LYS A 97 -6.93 -14.49 -8.53
CA LYS A 97 -7.09 -13.29 -7.69
C LYS A 97 -6.57 -11.94 -8.17
N CYS A 98 -6.73 -11.62 -9.46
CA CYS A 98 -6.82 -10.21 -9.92
C CYS A 98 -7.82 -10.04 -11.06
N LYS A 99 -9.05 -10.56 -10.92
CA LYS A 99 -10.18 -10.30 -11.86
C LYS A 99 -11.50 -10.64 -11.16
N LYS A 100 -11.98 -9.81 -10.24
CA LYS A 100 -13.35 -9.99 -9.69
C LYS A 100 -14.35 -8.95 -10.18
N GLU A 101 -13.91 -7.78 -10.63
CA GLU A 101 -14.81 -6.79 -11.25
C GLU A 101 -14.93 -6.96 -12.77
N SER A 102 -13.85 -7.35 -13.46
CA SER A 102 -13.84 -7.59 -14.90
C SER A 102 -14.44 -8.94 -15.33
N ASP A 103 -14.41 -9.97 -14.46
CA ASP A 103 -14.93 -11.31 -14.80
C ASP A 103 -16.46 -11.33 -14.92
N GLY A 104 -17.15 -10.59 -14.05
CA GLY A 104 -18.61 -10.45 -14.12
C GLY A 104 -19.08 -9.77 -15.40
N ILE A 105 -18.42 -8.66 -15.78
CA ILE A 105 -18.72 -7.93 -17.03
C ILE A 105 -18.39 -8.78 -18.25
N ALA A 106 -17.23 -9.45 -18.27
CA ALA A 106 -16.83 -10.30 -19.40
C ALA A 106 -17.81 -11.48 -19.61
N LYS A 107 -18.25 -12.14 -18.53
CA LYS A 107 -19.23 -13.22 -18.60
C LYS A 107 -20.59 -12.74 -19.10
N LEU A 108 -21.07 -11.60 -18.62
CA LEU A 108 -22.33 -11.01 -19.08
C LEU A 108 -22.28 -10.66 -20.57
N VAL A 109 -21.17 -10.07 -21.04
CA VAL A 109 -20.95 -9.74 -22.45
C VAL A 109 -20.93 -11.00 -23.32
N ILE A 110 -20.22 -12.06 -22.91
CA ILE A 110 -20.18 -13.34 -23.65
C ILE A 110 -21.58 -13.97 -23.76
N VAL A 111 -22.35 -13.97 -22.68
CA VAL A 111 -23.71 -14.53 -22.67
C VAL A 111 -24.63 -13.71 -23.58
N VAL A 112 -24.57 -12.38 -23.51
CA VAL A 112 -25.39 -11.51 -24.37
C VAL A 112 -25.04 -11.69 -25.84
N LEU A 113 -23.75 -11.66 -26.20
CA LEU A 113 -23.33 -11.89 -27.59
C LEU A 113 -23.73 -13.29 -28.08
N GLY A 114 -23.55 -14.33 -27.28
CA GLY A 114 -23.91 -15.70 -27.64
C GLY A 114 -25.42 -15.88 -27.83
N SER A 115 -26.25 -15.25 -26.99
CA SER A 115 -27.70 -15.29 -27.16
C SER A 115 -28.17 -14.55 -28.42
N LEU A 116 -27.57 -13.39 -28.72
CA LEU A 116 -27.95 -12.57 -29.86
C LEU A 116 -27.59 -13.25 -31.19
N THR A 117 -26.45 -13.92 -31.26
CA THR A 117 -26.03 -14.65 -32.47
C THR A 117 -26.97 -15.81 -32.79
N VAL A 118 -27.40 -16.58 -31.78
CA VAL A 118 -28.37 -17.67 -31.96
C VAL A 118 -29.71 -17.16 -32.49
N VAL A 119 -30.23 -16.06 -31.93
CA VAL A 119 -31.48 -15.44 -32.40
C VAL A 119 -31.35 -14.97 -33.85
N LEU A 120 -30.24 -14.32 -34.20
CA LEU A 120 -29.99 -13.84 -35.57
C LEU A 120 -29.94 -15.00 -36.58
N VAL A 121 -29.27 -16.10 -36.24
CA VAL A 121 -29.19 -17.29 -37.10
C VAL A 121 -30.57 -17.90 -37.32
N MET A 122 -31.39 -18.02 -36.28
CA MET A 122 -32.76 -18.53 -36.39
C MET A 122 -33.64 -17.65 -37.29
N VAL A 123 -33.51 -16.32 -37.19
CA VAL A 123 -34.24 -15.38 -38.05
C VAL A 123 -33.81 -15.51 -39.51
N ILE A 124 -32.50 -15.62 -39.78
CA ILE A 124 -31.98 -15.80 -41.14
C ILE A 124 -32.50 -17.12 -41.74
N ILE A 125 -32.44 -18.22 -40.99
CA ILE A 125 -32.95 -19.52 -41.45
C ILE A 125 -34.46 -19.44 -41.72
N GLY A 126 -35.23 -18.82 -40.82
CA GLY A 126 -36.68 -18.63 -41.01
C GLY A 126 -37.03 -17.78 -42.22
N LEU A 127 -36.24 -16.76 -42.53
CA LEU A 127 -36.40 -15.94 -43.74
C LEU A 127 -36.03 -16.70 -45.01
N VAL A 128 -34.96 -17.50 -44.99
CA VAL A 128 -34.54 -18.34 -46.12
C VAL A 128 -35.56 -19.43 -46.42
N VAL A 129 -36.12 -20.08 -45.39
CA VAL A 129 -37.12 -21.16 -45.57
C VAL A 129 -38.49 -20.61 -46.01
N LYS A 130 -38.80 -19.36 -45.68
CA LYS A 130 -40.05 -18.70 -46.09
C LYS A 130 -39.98 -18.09 -47.50
N ASN A 131 -38.79 -18.00 -48.09
CA ASN A 131 -38.55 -17.45 -49.43
C ASN A 131 -38.32 -18.56 -50.46
#